data_AF-A0A3M1JKH4-F1
#
_entry.id   AF-A0A3M1JKH4-F1
#
_cell.length_a   1.000
_cell.length_b   1.000
_cell.length_c   1.000
_cell.angle_alpha   90.00
_cell.angle_beta   90.00
_cell.angle_gamma   90.00
#
_symmetry.space_group_name_H-M   'P 1'
#
loop_
_entity.id
_entity.type
_entity.pdbx_description
1 polymer ?
#
loop_
_entity_poly.entity_id
_entity_poly.type
_entity_poly.pdbx_seq_one_letter_code
_entity_poly.pdbx_strand_id
1 'polypeptide(L)'
;ALGPLTNVALAAKLDPDFLSNLSQLVVMGGSVDGRGNYSAAAEFNFAADPEAAAMIFNRCSQLGQELRLLSWETTLDNPVPLADWEAIIAGQSAVARLLQKMTAHLKQVMPAPITLWPDPLAAAVALAPKIVQAEESRHIAIECGQSGYRGQTIVDYRWRPAHPPNARIVRKIDRPKFISLLKRAAAM
;
A
#
# COMPACT_ATOMS: atom_id res chain seq x y z
N ALA A 1 -5.62 4.22 2.46
CA ALA A 1 -4.64 5.32 2.50
C ALA A 1 -3.57 5.06 1.46
N LEU A 2 -3.39 6.02 0.54
CA LEU A 2 -2.52 5.91 -0.65
C LEU A 2 -1.41 7.00 -0.62
N GLY A 3 -1.05 7.43 0.58
CA GLY A 3 -0.20 8.58 0.84
C GLY A 3 0.23 8.59 2.30
N PRO A 4 1.01 9.59 2.74
CA PRO A 4 1.39 9.74 4.14
C PRO A 4 0.17 9.72 5.06
N LEU A 5 0.30 9.07 6.21
CA LEU A 5 -0.84 8.80 7.10
C LEU A 5 -1.30 10.02 7.91
N THR A 6 -0.70 11.20 7.70
CA THR A 6 -0.94 12.44 8.45
C THR A 6 -2.43 12.77 8.61
N ASN A 7 -3.22 12.69 7.55
CA ASN A 7 -4.65 13.02 7.61
C ASN A 7 -5.44 11.98 8.41
N VAL A 8 -5.11 10.69 8.26
CA VAL A 8 -5.75 9.60 9.01
C VAL A 8 -5.40 9.71 10.49
N ALA A 9 -4.13 10.01 10.77
CA ALA A 9 -3.61 10.26 12.11
C ALA A 9 -4.32 11.45 12.76
N LEU A 10 -4.44 12.58 12.05
CA LEU A 10 -5.13 13.75 12.56
C LEU A 10 -6.61 13.47 12.83
N ALA A 11 -7.30 12.76 11.93
CA ALA A 11 -8.69 12.35 12.14
C ALA A 11 -8.83 11.48 13.39
N ALA A 12 -8.01 10.44 13.56
CA ALA A 12 -8.00 9.58 14.73
C ALA A 12 -7.64 10.30 16.05
N LYS A 13 -6.94 11.43 15.96
CA LYS A 13 -6.61 12.29 17.11
C LYS A 13 -7.78 13.20 17.50
N LEU A 14 -8.52 13.70 16.51
CA LEU A 14 -9.67 14.59 16.71
C LEU A 14 -10.93 13.83 17.10
N ASP A 15 -11.10 12.62 16.57
CA ASP A 15 -12.20 11.70 16.85
C ASP A 15 -11.63 10.31 17.19
N PRO A 16 -11.58 9.94 18.48
CA PRO A 16 -11.05 8.64 18.92
C PRO A 16 -11.78 7.42 18.35
N ASP A 17 -13.06 7.58 17.97
CA ASP A 17 -13.89 6.49 17.43
C ASP A 17 -13.75 6.34 15.91
N PHE A 18 -13.11 7.32 15.24
CA PHE A 18 -12.94 7.36 13.79
C PHE A 18 -12.45 6.04 13.20
N LEU A 19 -11.42 5.44 13.81
CA LEU A 19 -10.83 4.19 13.31
C LEU A 19 -11.76 3.00 13.50
N SER A 20 -12.47 2.92 14.63
CA SER A 20 -13.43 1.85 14.92
C SER A 20 -14.67 1.89 14.03
N ASN A 21 -14.97 3.05 13.45
CA ASN A 21 -16.05 3.22 12.48
C ASN A 21 -15.68 2.74 11.06
N LEU A 22 -14.41 2.41 10.81
CA LEU A 22 -13.99 1.88 9.51
C LEU A 22 -14.29 0.39 9.43
N SER A 23 -14.95 -0.06 8.37
CA SER A 23 -15.07 -1.51 8.11
C SER A 23 -13.70 -2.17 7.93
N GLN A 24 -12.76 -1.43 7.34
CA GLN A 24 -11.37 -1.85 7.15
C GLN A 24 -10.48 -0.64 6.84
N LEU A 25 -9.22 -0.66 7.29
CA LEU A 25 -8.18 0.26 6.82
C LEU A 25 -7.16 -0.49 5.94
N VAL A 26 -7.09 -0.14 4.64
CA VAL A 26 -6.03 -0.61 3.74
C VAL A 26 -5.00 0.51 3.54
N VAL A 27 -3.73 0.21 3.81
CA VAL A 27 -2.61 1.16 3.69
C VAL A 27 -1.66 0.69 2.60
N MET A 28 -1.35 1.57 1.65
CA MET A 28 -0.21 1.41 0.75
C MET A 28 1.00 2.09 1.36
N GLY A 29 2.05 1.31 1.62
CA GLY A 29 3.34 1.86 1.98
C GLY A 29 4.13 0.90 2.87
N GLY A 30 5.27 1.39 3.33
CA GLY A 30 6.20 0.62 4.14
C GLY A 30 6.99 -0.39 3.31
N SER A 31 8.05 -0.90 3.93
CA SER A 31 8.96 -1.87 3.31
C SER A 31 9.29 -2.98 4.30
N VAL A 32 8.49 -4.05 4.26
CA VAL A 32 8.46 -5.13 5.28
C VAL A 32 9.68 -6.06 5.22
N ASP A 33 10.40 -6.06 4.10
CA ASP A 33 11.62 -6.83 3.88
C ASP A 33 12.85 -5.91 3.81
N GLY A 34 12.68 -4.64 4.23
CA GLY A 34 13.75 -3.65 4.29
C GLY A 34 14.18 -3.10 2.92
N ARG A 35 13.37 -3.26 1.87
CA ARG A 35 13.66 -2.73 0.53
C ARG A 35 12.90 -1.42 0.35
N GLY A 36 13.52 -0.30 0.71
CA GLY A 36 12.91 1.02 0.55
C GLY A 36 12.93 1.56 -0.89
N ASN A 37 12.14 2.61 -1.13
CA ASN A 37 12.18 3.41 -2.37
C ASN A 37 12.44 4.90 -2.14
N TYR A 38 12.43 5.35 -0.87
CA TYR A 38 12.82 6.70 -0.47
C TYR A 38 14.24 6.72 0.12
N SER A 39 14.53 5.76 1.01
CA SER A 39 15.88 5.45 1.47
C SER A 39 16.16 3.96 1.22
N ALA A 40 17.34 3.48 1.63
CA ALA A 40 17.66 2.05 1.53
C ALA A 40 16.61 1.16 2.23
N ALA A 41 16.01 1.64 3.33
CA ALA A 41 15.15 0.84 4.21
C ALA A 41 13.74 1.43 4.44
N ALA A 42 13.42 2.59 3.84
CA ALA A 42 12.14 3.24 4.02
C ALA A 42 11.41 3.46 2.68
N GLU A 43 10.11 3.20 2.70
CA GLU A 43 9.18 3.54 1.64
C GLU A 43 8.68 4.98 1.82
N PHE A 44 8.43 5.66 0.71
CA PHE A 44 8.08 7.09 0.63
C PHE A 44 6.95 7.53 1.58
N ASN A 45 5.79 6.88 1.56
CA ASN A 45 4.64 7.29 2.38
C ASN A 45 4.95 7.22 3.88
N PHE A 46 5.69 6.20 4.31
CA PHE A 46 6.10 6.03 5.70
C PHE A 46 7.27 6.94 6.08
N ALA A 47 8.19 7.23 5.16
CA ALA A 47 9.28 8.17 5.40
C ALA A 47 8.81 9.62 5.51
N ALA A 48 7.74 9.98 4.78
CA ALA A 48 7.17 11.31 4.78
C ALA A 48 6.54 11.70 6.13
N ASP A 49 5.87 10.75 6.80
CA ASP A 49 5.31 10.96 8.15
C ASP A 49 5.33 9.66 8.98
N PRO A 50 6.50 9.27 9.51
CA PRO A 50 6.65 8.05 10.29
C PRO A 50 5.91 8.12 11.62
N GLU A 51 5.76 9.30 12.22
CA GLU A 51 5.01 9.49 13.45
C GLU A 51 3.52 9.17 13.26
N ALA A 52 2.93 9.66 12.16
CA ALA A 52 1.55 9.31 11.81
C ALA A 52 1.39 7.81 11.57
N ALA A 53 2.34 7.19 10.87
CA ALA A 53 2.32 5.75 10.64
C ALA A 53 2.40 4.95 11.94
N ALA A 54 3.37 5.25 12.82
CA ALA A 54 3.51 4.62 14.13
C ALA A 54 2.23 4.75 14.96
N MET A 55 1.63 5.96 14.99
CA MET A 55 0.41 6.21 15.74
C MET A 55 -0.76 5.38 15.23
N ILE A 56 -0.98 5.31 13.92
CA ILE A 56 -2.10 4.55 13.33
C ILE A 56 -1.98 3.06 13.62
N PHE A 57 -0.78 2.48 13.46
CA PHE A 57 -0.58 1.05 13.75
C PHE A 57 -0.83 0.73 15.23
N ASN A 58 -0.34 1.58 16.14
CA ASN A 58 -0.58 1.42 17.57
C ASN A 58 -2.07 1.57 17.93
N ARG A 59 -2.75 2.58 17.37
CA ARG A 59 -4.18 2.83 17.62
C ARG A 59 -5.05 1.70 17.09
N CYS A 60 -4.80 1.20 15.88
CA CYS A 60 -5.54 0.07 15.34
C CYS A 60 -5.39 -1.18 16.23
N SER A 61 -4.18 -1.45 16.75
CA SER A 61 -3.96 -2.55 17.70
C SER A 61 -4.77 -2.38 18.99
N GLN A 62 -4.78 -1.18 19.58
CA GLN A 62 -5.53 -0.87 20.80
C GLN A 62 -7.05 -1.02 20.63
N LEU A 63 -7.56 -0.63 19.46
CA LEU A 63 -8.99 -0.67 19.15
C LEU A 63 -9.45 -2.03 18.57
N GLY A 64 -8.51 -2.94 18.28
CA GLY A 64 -8.81 -4.17 17.53
C GLY A 64 -9.25 -3.92 16.09
N GLN A 65 -8.95 -2.75 15.53
CA GLN A 65 -9.32 -2.36 14.18
C GLN A 65 -8.46 -3.10 13.14
N GLU A 66 -9.09 -3.64 12.10
CA GLU A 66 -8.37 -4.32 11.02
C GLU A 66 -7.59 -3.32 10.16
N LEU A 67 -6.26 -3.46 10.18
CA LEU A 67 -5.33 -2.78 9.28
C LEU A 67 -4.68 -3.82 8.35
N ARG A 68 -4.86 -3.65 7.04
CA ARG A 68 -4.16 -4.43 6.01
C ARG A 68 -3.10 -3.55 5.34
N LEU A 69 -1.86 -4.03 5.34
CA LEU A 69 -0.70 -3.35 4.76
C LEU A 69 -0.36 -3.96 3.41
N LEU A 70 -0.39 -3.15 2.36
CA LEU A 70 0.21 -3.45 1.06
C LEU A 70 1.56 -2.74 0.99
N SER A 71 2.65 -3.50 1.10
CA SER A 71 3.99 -2.92 1.11
C SER A 71 4.48 -2.55 -0.29
N TRP A 72 5.56 -1.78 -0.34
CA TRP A 72 6.28 -1.54 -1.58
C TRP A 72 6.73 -2.85 -2.23
N GLU A 73 7.24 -3.81 -1.45
CA GLU A 73 7.67 -5.11 -1.98
C GLU A 73 6.50 -5.91 -2.56
N THR A 74 5.32 -5.89 -1.92
CA THR A 74 4.12 -6.50 -2.51
C THR A 74 3.81 -5.91 -3.89
N THR A 75 4.08 -4.62 -4.10
CA THR A 75 3.91 -3.98 -5.40
C THR A 75 4.98 -4.44 -6.40
N LEU A 76 6.25 -4.53 -5.98
CA LEU A 76 7.34 -5.03 -6.81
C LEU A 76 7.09 -6.45 -7.32
N ASP A 77 6.46 -7.29 -6.50
CA ASP A 77 6.12 -8.68 -6.84
C ASP A 77 4.88 -8.80 -7.76
N ASN A 78 4.14 -7.70 -7.94
CA ASN A 78 2.92 -7.65 -8.75
C ASN A 78 2.98 -6.61 -9.88
N PRO A 79 4.02 -6.64 -10.75
CA PRO A 79 4.12 -5.73 -11.87
C PRO A 79 3.04 -6.02 -12.90
N VAL A 80 2.56 -4.98 -13.57
CA VAL A 80 1.71 -5.12 -14.76
C VAL A 80 2.63 -5.10 -15.99
N PRO A 81 2.64 -6.16 -16.83
CA PRO A 81 3.40 -6.15 -18.07
C PRO A 81 3.06 -4.92 -18.91
N LEU A 82 4.05 -4.28 -19.53
CA LEU A 82 3.82 -3.06 -20.31
C LEU A 82 2.78 -3.30 -21.41
N ALA A 83 2.83 -4.46 -22.08
CA ALA A 83 1.87 -4.84 -23.10
C ALA A 83 0.43 -4.93 -22.56
N ASP A 84 0.24 -5.45 -21.35
CA ASP A 84 -1.08 -5.48 -20.70
C ASP A 84 -1.56 -4.07 -20.36
N TRP A 85 -0.67 -3.21 -19.85
CA TRP A 85 -0.98 -1.81 -19.57
C TRP A 85 -1.38 -1.04 -20.83
N GLU A 86 -0.61 -1.19 -21.92
CA GLU A 86 -0.91 -0.58 -23.21
C GLU A 86 -2.26 -1.04 -23.75
N ALA A 87 -2.60 -2.32 -23.60
CA ALA A 87 -3.91 -2.84 -23.98
C ALA A 87 -5.05 -2.25 -23.12
N ILE A 88 -4.82 -2.05 -21.81
CA ILE A 88 -5.78 -1.44 -20.89
C ILE A 88 -6.12 0.00 -21.33
N ILE A 89 -5.11 0.79 -21.67
CA ILE A 89 -5.29 2.22 -22.00
C ILE A 89 -5.59 2.49 -23.47
N ALA A 90 -5.57 1.47 -24.34
CA ALA A 90 -5.93 1.58 -25.76
C ALA A 90 -7.45 1.76 -25.99
N GLY A 91 -8.27 1.65 -24.95
CA GLY A 91 -9.71 1.83 -25.03
C GLY A 91 -10.13 3.25 -25.44
N GLN A 92 -11.37 3.36 -25.95
CA GLN A 92 -11.96 4.64 -26.39
C GLN A 92 -12.84 5.30 -25.32
N SER A 93 -12.84 4.81 -24.08
CA SER A 93 -13.59 5.45 -23.00
C SER A 93 -12.93 6.77 -22.57
N ALA A 94 -13.65 7.60 -21.82
CA ALA A 94 -13.07 8.81 -21.24
C ALA A 94 -11.96 8.48 -20.24
N VAL A 95 -12.14 7.41 -19.44
CA VAL A 95 -11.15 6.97 -18.44
C VAL A 95 -9.89 6.44 -19.12
N ALA A 96 -10.01 5.60 -20.15
CA ALA A 96 -8.85 5.09 -20.88
C ALA A 96 -8.02 6.22 -21.51
N ARG A 97 -8.67 7.22 -22.12
CA ARG A 97 -7.99 8.41 -22.64
C ARG A 97 -7.29 9.23 -21.55
N LEU A 98 -7.90 9.35 -20.37
CA LEU A 98 -7.28 10.05 -19.24
C LEU A 98 -6.04 9.28 -18.76
N LEU A 99 -6.15 7.97 -18.55
CA LEU A 99 -5.04 7.12 -18.15
C LEU A 99 -3.89 7.15 -19.17
N GLN A 100 -4.20 7.15 -20.46
CA GLN A 100 -3.20 7.30 -21.52
C GLN A 100 -2.43 8.61 -21.37
N LYS A 101 -3.11 9.74 -21.13
CA LYS A 101 -2.45 11.04 -20.91
C LYS A 101 -1.61 11.06 -19.62
N MET A 102 -2.17 10.56 -18.51
CA MET A 102 -1.48 10.55 -17.21
C MET A 102 -0.20 9.71 -17.23
N THR A 103 -0.19 8.64 -18.02
CA THR A 103 0.92 7.67 -18.05
C THR A 103 1.88 7.87 -19.21
N ALA A 104 1.60 8.80 -20.12
CA ALA A 104 2.45 9.08 -21.29
C ALA A 104 3.90 9.40 -20.91
N HIS A 105 4.10 10.16 -19.82
CA HIS A 105 5.43 10.52 -19.36
C HIS A 105 6.19 9.35 -18.71
N LEU A 106 5.49 8.43 -18.02
CA LEU A 106 6.12 7.28 -17.36
C LEU A 106 6.92 6.42 -18.34
N LYS A 107 6.39 6.23 -19.56
CA LYS A 107 7.07 5.48 -20.62
C LYS A 107 8.39 6.13 -21.06
N GLN A 108 8.50 7.46 -20.94
CA GLN A 108 9.69 8.21 -21.34
C GLN A 108 10.77 8.19 -20.25
N VAL A 109 10.38 8.33 -18.98
CA VAL A 109 11.33 8.46 -17.87
C VAL A 109 11.73 7.15 -17.24
N MET A 110 10.92 6.10 -17.38
CA MET A 110 11.16 4.79 -16.80
C MET A 110 10.88 3.68 -17.82
N PRO A 111 11.70 3.57 -18.88
CA PRO A 111 11.51 2.56 -19.91
C PRO A 111 11.80 1.17 -19.33
N ALA A 112 10.75 0.39 -19.12
CA ALA A 112 10.82 -0.98 -18.63
C ALA A 112 9.73 -1.85 -19.29
N PRO A 113 9.93 -3.18 -19.40
CA PRO A 113 8.90 -4.09 -19.91
C PRO A 113 7.73 -4.28 -18.92
N ILE A 114 7.75 -3.59 -17.79
CA ILE A 114 6.77 -3.66 -16.71
C ILE A 114 6.43 -2.26 -16.21
N THR A 115 5.26 -2.14 -15.57
CA THR A 115 4.81 -0.96 -14.85
C THR A 115 4.39 -1.34 -13.44
N LEU A 116 4.61 -0.44 -12.49
CA LEU A 116 4.26 -0.64 -11.08
C LEU A 116 3.11 0.30 -10.72
N TRP A 117 2.11 -0.24 -10.03
CA TRP A 117 0.89 0.49 -9.67
C TRP A 117 0.57 0.27 -8.18
N PRO A 118 1.35 0.87 -7.26
CA PRO A 118 1.18 0.65 -5.82
C PRO A 118 -0.21 1.05 -5.34
N ASP A 119 -0.63 2.26 -5.67
CA ASP A 119 -1.90 2.81 -5.20
C ASP A 119 -3.12 2.14 -5.85
N PRO A 120 -3.15 1.89 -7.17
CA PRO A 120 -4.21 1.09 -7.77
C PRO A 120 -4.29 -0.34 -7.22
N LEU A 121 -3.15 -0.96 -6.87
CA LEU A 121 -3.14 -2.29 -6.25
C LEU A 121 -3.76 -2.25 -4.84
N ALA A 122 -3.45 -1.24 -4.03
CA ALA A 122 -4.06 -1.08 -2.71
C ALA A 122 -5.57 -0.79 -2.80
N ALA A 123 -5.98 0.04 -3.76
CA ALA A 123 -7.39 0.27 -4.05
C ALA A 123 -8.11 -1.03 -4.49
N ALA A 124 -7.46 -1.84 -5.32
CA ALA A 124 -7.98 -3.14 -5.73
C ALA A 124 -8.14 -4.11 -4.54
N VAL A 125 -7.19 -4.12 -3.59
CA VAL A 125 -7.30 -4.91 -2.36
C VAL A 125 -8.47 -4.45 -1.48
N ALA A 126 -8.72 -3.13 -1.39
CA ALA A 126 -9.86 -2.60 -0.64
C ALA A 126 -11.21 -2.94 -1.31
N LEU A 127 -11.30 -2.81 -2.64
CA LEU A 127 -12.53 -3.05 -3.39
C LEU A 127 -12.85 -4.53 -3.59
N ALA A 128 -11.82 -5.37 -3.68
CA ALA A 128 -11.95 -6.79 -3.98
C ALA A 128 -11.01 -7.62 -3.09
N PRO A 129 -11.26 -7.73 -1.78
CA PRO A 129 -10.33 -8.37 -0.83
C PRO A 129 -9.98 -9.83 -1.18
N LYS A 130 -10.84 -10.52 -1.95
CA LYS A 130 -10.61 -11.88 -2.46
C LYS A 130 -9.45 -12.00 -3.46
N ILE A 131 -8.85 -10.90 -3.91
CA ILE A 131 -7.60 -10.96 -4.70
C ILE A 131 -6.39 -11.27 -3.83
N VAL A 132 -6.47 -11.09 -2.51
CA VAL A 132 -5.40 -11.48 -1.58
C VAL A 132 -5.40 -13.01 -1.45
N GLN A 133 -4.30 -13.64 -1.89
CA GLN A 133 -4.12 -15.09 -1.83
C GLN A 133 -3.35 -15.54 -0.59
N ALA A 134 -2.51 -14.67 -0.03
CA ALA A 134 -1.82 -14.91 1.23
C ALA A 134 -1.54 -13.59 1.95
N GLU A 135 -1.76 -13.61 3.26
CA GLU A 135 -1.41 -12.54 4.18
C GLU A 135 -0.92 -13.15 5.49
N GLU A 136 -0.18 -12.38 6.27
CA GLU A 136 0.26 -12.79 7.60
C GLU A 136 0.04 -11.67 8.62
N SER A 137 -0.38 -12.05 9.83
CA SER A 137 -0.55 -11.10 10.92
C SER A 137 0.77 -10.96 11.68
N ARG A 138 1.29 -9.74 11.75
CA ARG A 138 2.56 -9.42 12.45
C ARG A 138 2.42 -8.13 13.24
N HIS A 139 3.30 -7.99 14.23
CA HIS A 139 3.51 -6.70 14.87
C HIS A 139 4.51 -5.90 14.03
N ILE A 140 4.16 -4.64 13.76
CA ILE A 140 4.97 -3.69 13.02
C ILE A 140 5.23 -2.47 13.90
N ALA A 141 6.50 -2.11 14.04
CA ALA A 141 6.94 -0.83 14.59
C ALA A 141 7.53 0.03 13.47
N ILE A 142 7.41 1.35 13.60
CA ILE A 142 7.96 2.31 12.63
C ILE A 142 9.06 3.13 13.30
N GLU A 143 10.24 3.19 12.67
CA GLU A 143 11.37 3.98 13.15
C GLU A 143 11.09 5.48 12.97
N CYS A 144 10.85 6.19 14.08
CA CYS A 144 10.51 7.62 14.09
C CYS A 144 11.68 8.52 14.53
N GLY A 145 12.86 7.96 14.81
CA GLY A 145 14.03 8.73 15.20
C GLY A 145 14.64 9.54 14.06
N GLN A 146 15.79 10.15 14.36
CA GLN A 146 16.57 10.98 13.43
C GLN A 146 17.73 10.19 12.78
N SER A 147 17.60 8.86 12.71
CA SER A 147 18.61 8.00 12.08
C SER A 147 18.46 7.98 10.55
N GLY A 148 19.46 7.42 9.85
CA GLY A 148 19.36 7.14 8.42
C GLY A 148 18.29 6.10 8.04
N TYR A 149 17.65 5.49 9.04
CA TYR A 149 16.59 4.49 8.89
C TYR A 149 15.20 5.02 9.26
N ARG A 150 15.06 6.34 9.45
CA ARG A 150 13.75 6.99 9.67
C ARG A 150 12.74 6.55 8.60
N GLY A 151 11.55 6.13 9.05
CA GLY A 151 10.49 5.59 8.19
C GLY A 151 10.59 4.09 7.93
N GLN A 152 11.61 3.40 8.45
CA GLN A 152 11.73 1.95 8.30
C GLN A 152 10.55 1.23 8.95
N THR A 153 10.01 0.24 8.23
CA THR A 153 9.01 -0.70 8.72
C THR A 153 9.71 -1.89 9.38
N ILE A 154 9.61 -1.99 10.71
CA ILE A 154 10.24 -3.05 11.50
C ILE A 154 9.20 -4.12 11.80
N VAL A 155 9.34 -5.30 11.20
CA VAL A 155 8.42 -6.42 11.38
C VAL A 155 8.96 -7.40 12.43
N ASP A 156 8.17 -7.70 13.47
CA ASP A 156 8.54 -8.72 14.46
C ASP A 156 8.07 -10.11 14.02
N TYR A 157 9.00 -10.92 13.52
CA TYR A 157 8.76 -12.31 13.11
C TYR A 157 8.87 -13.33 14.25
N ARG A 158 9.31 -12.92 15.45
CA ARG A 158 9.61 -13.86 16.54
C ARG A 158 8.38 -14.29 17.33
N TRP A 159 7.27 -13.58 17.16
CA TRP A 159 6.04 -13.64 17.97
C TRP A 159 6.29 -13.44 19.48
N ARG A 160 5.69 -12.40 20.06
CA ARG A 160 5.85 -12.06 21.48
C ARG A 160 4.48 -11.65 22.04
N PRO A 161 4.03 -12.17 23.19
CA PRO A 161 2.77 -11.74 23.80
C PRO A 161 2.68 -10.23 24.05
N ALA A 162 3.81 -9.60 24.40
CA ALA A 162 3.90 -8.16 24.61
C ALA A 162 3.74 -7.32 23.31
N HIS A 163 3.93 -7.93 22.14
CA HIS A 163 3.82 -7.30 20.83
C HIS A 163 2.75 -8.05 20.01
N PRO A 164 1.46 -7.90 20.34
CA PRO A 164 0.40 -8.52 19.56
C PRO A 164 0.43 -7.98 18.12
N PRO A 165 0.00 -8.78 17.12
CA PRO A 165 -0.11 -8.31 15.75
C PRO A 165 -0.97 -7.05 15.64
N ASN A 166 -0.48 -6.07 14.88
CA ASN A 166 -1.17 -4.80 14.63
C ASN A 166 -1.43 -4.54 13.14
N ALA A 167 -1.00 -5.46 12.27
CA ALA A 167 -1.23 -5.40 10.84
C ALA A 167 -1.32 -6.79 10.20
N ARG A 168 -2.14 -6.89 9.16
CA ARG A 168 -2.15 -7.99 8.19
C ARG A 168 -1.32 -7.57 6.99
N ILE A 169 -0.14 -8.17 6.82
CA ILE A 169 0.77 -7.90 5.71
C ILE A 169 0.34 -8.73 4.51
N VAL A 170 0.06 -8.08 3.39
CA VAL A 170 -0.27 -8.78 2.14
C VAL A 170 1.01 -9.35 1.53
N ARG A 171 1.06 -10.67 1.35
CA ARG A 171 2.22 -11.38 0.78
C ARG A 171 2.01 -11.88 -0.63
N LYS A 172 0.76 -12.20 -1.01
CA LYS A 172 0.46 -12.70 -2.35
C LYS A 172 -0.86 -12.18 -2.88
N ILE A 173 -0.83 -11.71 -4.13
CA ILE A 173 -2.00 -11.22 -4.86
C ILE A 173 -2.27 -12.09 -6.09
N ASP A 174 -3.54 -12.28 -6.40
CA ASP A 174 -4.02 -12.80 -7.67
C ASP A 174 -3.85 -11.73 -8.77
N ARG A 175 -2.64 -11.67 -9.35
CA ARG A 175 -2.28 -10.67 -10.37
C ARG A 175 -3.22 -10.66 -11.59
N PRO A 176 -3.65 -11.80 -12.16
CA PRO A 176 -4.65 -11.79 -13.23
C PRO A 176 -5.96 -11.09 -12.86
N LYS A 177 -6.48 -11.31 -11.63
CA LYS A 177 -7.67 -10.58 -11.16
C LYS A 177 -7.41 -9.09 -10.98
N PHE A 178 -6.22 -8.69 -10.51
CA PHE A 178 -5.83 -7.29 -10.44
C PHE A 178 -5.83 -6.62 -11.83
N ILE A 179 -5.20 -7.25 -12.83
CA ILE A 179 -5.21 -6.75 -14.22
C ILE A 179 -6.63 -6.67 -14.77
N SER A 180 -7.50 -7.63 -14.45
CA SER A 180 -8.93 -7.60 -14.83
C SER A 180 -9.69 -6.44 -14.17
N LEU A 181 -9.37 -6.09 -12.92
CA LEU A 181 -9.92 -4.89 -12.25
C LEU A 181 -9.49 -3.61 -12.97
N LEU A 182 -8.22 -3.48 -13.35
CA LEU A 182 -7.73 -2.34 -14.12
C LEU A 182 -8.43 -2.22 -15.49
N LYS A 183 -8.59 -3.33 -16.21
CA LYS A 183 -9.33 -3.39 -17.49
C LYS A 183 -10.77 -2.89 -17.32
N ARG A 184 -11.46 -3.33 -16.27
CA ARG A 184 -12.83 -2.88 -15.97
C ARG A 184 -12.90 -1.39 -15.65
N ALA A 185 -11.97 -0.89 -14.82
CA ALA A 185 -11.92 0.53 -14.46
C ALA A 185 -11.64 1.41 -15.70
N ALA A 186 -10.72 0.98 -16.56
CA ALA A 186 -10.41 1.71 -17.80
C ALA A 186 -11.58 1.71 -18.80
N ALA A 187 -12.47 0.71 -18.77
CA ALA A 187 -13.60 0.62 -19.68
C ALA A 187 -14.81 1.51 -19.30
N MET A 188 -14.77 2.19 -18.13
CA MET A 188 -15.83 3.08 -17.65
C MET A 188 -15.93 4.40 -18.42
#